data_AF-A0A963RPG9-F1
#
_entry.id   AF-A0A963RPG9-F1
#
_cell.length_a   1.000
_cell.length_b   1.000
_cell.length_c   1.000
_cell.angle_alpha   90.00
_cell.angle_beta   90.00
_cell.angle_gamma   90.00
#
_symmetry.space_group_name_H-M   'P 1'
#
loop_
_entity.id
_entity.type
_entity.pdbx_description
1 polymer ?
#
loop_
_entity_poly.entity_id
_entity_poly.type
_entity_poly.pdbx_seq_one_letter_code
_entity_poly.pdbx_strand_id
1 'polypeptide(L)'
;MQRRVLWVWALLLAACALVVATSRYSTDMSVFLPRQPDERQRLLVDQIRDGALSRMILIGIDGGKPEERADASRHLAAALRGSTLFSGAVNGDEASRERDQAVLLAERYVLSPAVTPAHFSAEGLHEAIART
;
A
#
# COMPACT_ATOMS: atom_id res chain seq x y z
N MET A 1 -22.73 50.11 -19.89
CA MET A 1 -22.57 49.68 -18.49
C MET A 1 -22.83 48.17 -18.32
N GLN A 2 -23.94 47.63 -18.85
CA GLN A 2 -24.30 46.20 -18.78
C GLN A 2 -23.24 45.21 -19.29
N ARG A 3 -22.57 45.50 -20.41
CA ARG A 3 -21.53 44.61 -20.97
C ARG A 3 -20.35 44.38 -20.01
N ARG A 4 -19.98 45.38 -19.20
CA ARG A 4 -18.89 45.26 -18.21
C ARG A 4 -19.30 44.34 -17.05
N VAL A 5 -20.55 44.43 -16.62
CA VAL A 5 -21.11 43.56 -15.56
C VAL A 5 -21.13 42.11 -16.04
N LEU A 6 -21.53 41.85 -17.28
CA LEU A 6 -21.52 40.51 -17.86
C LEU A 6 -20.11 39.92 -17.95
N TRP A 7 -19.11 40.72 -18.34
CA TRP A 7 -17.72 40.27 -18.37
C TRP A 7 -17.16 39.96 -16.99
N VAL A 8 -17.45 40.83 -16.00
CA VAL A 8 -17.04 40.58 -14.60
C VAL A 8 -17.70 39.31 -14.07
N TRP A 9 -18.98 39.11 -14.35
CA TRP A 9 -19.70 37.90 -13.93
C TRP A 9 -19.16 36.64 -14.62
N ALA A 10 -18.88 36.70 -15.92
CA ALA A 10 -18.27 35.60 -16.66
C ALA A 10 -16.87 35.25 -16.15
N LEU A 11 -16.04 36.26 -15.82
CA LEU A 11 -14.73 36.05 -15.17
C LEU A 11 -14.87 35.39 -13.81
N LEU A 12 -15.87 35.79 -13.02
CA LEU A 12 -16.10 35.22 -11.70
C LEU A 12 -16.55 33.76 -11.79
N LEU A 13 -17.43 33.43 -12.75
CA LEU A 13 -17.78 32.05 -13.06
C LEU A 13 -16.60 31.23 -13.55
N ALA A 14 -15.76 31.78 -14.42
CA ALA A 14 -14.56 31.11 -14.90
C ALA A 14 -13.57 30.84 -13.74
N ALA A 15 -13.40 31.80 -12.83
CA ALA A 15 -12.59 31.61 -11.63
C ALA A 15 -13.16 30.52 -10.72
N CYS A 16 -14.48 30.50 -10.48
CA CYS A 16 -15.14 29.43 -9.73
C CYS A 16 -14.94 28.06 -10.39
N ALA A 17 -15.13 27.97 -11.71
CA ALA A 17 -14.93 26.73 -12.46
C ALA A 17 -13.48 26.25 -12.38
N LEU A 18 -12.50 27.16 -12.45
CA LEU A 18 -11.09 26.84 -12.29
C LEU A 18 -10.78 26.29 -10.89
N VAL A 19 -11.31 26.94 -9.84
CA VAL A 19 -11.15 26.46 -8.46
C VAL A 19 -11.73 25.06 -8.31
N VAL A 20 -12.95 24.81 -8.78
CA VAL A 20 -13.59 23.48 -8.70
C VAL A 20 -12.79 22.44 -9.49
N ALA A 21 -12.36 22.75 -10.71
CA ALA A 21 -11.62 21.81 -11.56
C ALA A 21 -10.23 21.44 -11.00
N THR A 22 -9.62 22.32 -10.23
CA THR A 22 -8.29 22.11 -9.62
C THR A 22 -8.35 21.60 -8.18
N SER A 23 -9.53 21.62 -7.56
CA SER A 23 -9.70 21.21 -6.16
C SER A 23 -9.64 19.70 -6.03
N ARG A 24 -8.81 19.22 -5.10
CA ARG A 24 -8.76 17.82 -4.70
C ARG A 24 -9.68 17.63 -3.51
N TYR A 25 -10.84 17.05 -3.76
CA TYR A 25 -11.77 16.65 -2.70
C TYR A 25 -11.28 15.32 -2.14
N SER A 26 -10.86 15.31 -0.88
CA SER A 26 -10.58 14.06 -0.18
C SER A 26 -11.71 13.74 0.78
N THR A 27 -12.19 12.49 0.71
CA THR A 27 -13.14 11.91 1.68
C THR A 27 -12.44 10.99 2.67
N ASP A 28 -11.10 11.02 2.72
CA ASP A 28 -10.34 10.18 3.63
C ASP A 28 -10.51 10.65 5.09
N MET A 29 -10.25 9.74 6.03
CA MET A 29 -10.25 10.06 7.46
C MET A 29 -8.97 10.82 7.90
N SER A 30 -8.06 11.17 6.97
CA SER A 30 -6.80 11.85 7.31
C SER A 30 -7.02 13.29 7.80
N VAL A 31 -8.20 13.87 7.57
CA VAL A 31 -8.63 15.14 8.19
C VAL A 31 -8.60 15.08 9.72
N PHE A 32 -8.76 13.88 10.31
CA PHE A 32 -8.68 13.69 11.76
C PHE A 32 -7.25 13.50 12.28
N LEU A 33 -6.25 13.43 11.39
CA LEU A 33 -4.85 13.29 11.79
C LEU A 33 -4.21 14.67 12.12
N PRO A 34 -3.23 14.72 13.03
CA PRO A 34 -2.54 15.96 13.39
C PRO A 34 -1.90 16.61 12.17
N ARG A 35 -2.16 17.91 11.95
CA ARG A 35 -1.59 18.67 10.81
C ARG A 35 -0.07 18.93 10.93
N GLN A 36 0.47 18.87 12.14
CA GLN A 36 1.89 19.08 12.43
C GLN A 36 2.39 18.00 13.42
N PRO A 37 2.67 16.79 12.94
CA PRO A 37 3.25 15.74 13.78
C PRO A 37 4.73 16.04 14.07
N ASP A 38 5.18 15.72 15.28
CA ASP A 38 6.61 15.68 15.63
C ASP A 38 7.33 14.56 14.84
N GLU A 39 8.66 14.57 14.75
CA GLU A 39 9.45 13.73 13.82
C GLU A 39 9.11 12.23 13.91
N ARG A 40 8.91 11.71 15.14
CA ARG A 40 8.53 10.30 15.35
C ARG A 40 7.08 10.00 14.97
N GLN A 41 6.17 10.94 15.19
CA GLN A 41 4.76 10.79 14.81
C GLN A 41 4.56 10.94 13.30
N ARG A 42 5.45 11.65 12.61
CA ARG A 42 5.36 11.85 11.16
C ARG A 42 5.42 10.53 10.40
N LEU A 43 6.32 9.62 10.79
CA LEU A 43 6.39 8.27 10.22
C LEU A 43 5.06 7.51 10.38
N LEU A 44 4.46 7.56 11.57
CA LEU A 44 3.19 6.89 11.85
C LEU A 44 2.03 7.48 11.03
N VAL A 45 1.96 8.82 10.96
CA VAL A 45 0.94 9.52 10.17
C VAL A 45 1.10 9.22 8.68
N ASP A 46 2.33 9.23 8.15
CA ASP A 46 2.62 8.86 6.77
C ASP A 46 2.24 7.40 6.49
N GLN A 47 2.48 6.47 7.42
CA GLN A 47 2.05 5.08 7.27
C GLN A 47 0.52 4.91 7.30
N ILE A 48 -0.20 5.72 8.09
CA ILE A 48 -1.67 5.68 8.12
C ILE A 48 -2.26 6.29 6.85
N ARG A 49 -1.67 7.38 6.35
CA ARG A 49 -2.19 8.13 5.21
C ARG A 49 -1.82 7.49 3.87
N ASP A 50 -0.56 7.08 3.76
CA ASP A 50 0.07 6.68 2.49
C ASP A 50 0.78 5.33 2.59
N GLY A 51 0.80 4.69 3.75
CA GLY A 51 1.45 3.38 3.93
C GLY A 51 0.76 2.27 3.15
N ALA A 52 1.48 1.18 2.94
CA ALA A 52 1.05 0.04 2.10
C ALA A 52 -0.34 -0.52 2.45
N LEU A 53 -0.76 -0.43 3.72
CA LEU A 53 -2.07 -0.89 4.18
C LEU A 53 -3.21 0.08 3.84
N SER A 54 -2.93 1.38 3.73
CA SER A 54 -3.96 2.41 3.43
C SER A 54 -4.53 2.30 2.02
N ARG A 55 -3.81 1.62 1.11
CA ARG A 55 -4.16 1.46 -0.31
C ARG A 55 -4.43 0.00 -0.69
N MET A 56 -4.64 -0.86 0.30
CA MET A 56 -4.92 -2.27 0.07
C MET A 56 -6.39 -2.47 -0.33
N ILE A 57 -6.62 -3.23 -1.41
CA ILE A 57 -7.95 -3.66 -1.83
C ILE A 57 -8.07 -5.15 -1.55
N LEU A 58 -9.09 -5.53 -0.78
CA LEU A 58 -9.44 -6.93 -0.56
C LEU A 58 -10.50 -7.34 -1.60
N ILE A 59 -10.23 -8.42 -2.32
CA ILE A 59 -11.12 -8.95 -3.37
C ILE A 59 -11.58 -10.34 -2.95
N GLY A 60 -12.89 -10.51 -2.79
CA GLY A 60 -13.53 -11.82 -2.61
C GLY A 60 -14.04 -12.36 -3.96
N ILE A 61 -13.82 -13.65 -4.22
CA ILE A 61 -14.36 -14.37 -5.38
C ILE A 61 -15.40 -15.37 -4.87
N ASP A 62 -16.61 -15.32 -5.41
CA ASP A 62 -17.73 -16.19 -5.02
C ASP A 62 -18.34 -16.90 -6.24
N GLY A 63 -19.16 -17.93 -6.00
CA GLY A 63 -19.73 -18.82 -7.02
C GLY A 63 -18.84 -20.02 -7.35
N GLY A 64 -19.31 -20.89 -8.26
CA GLY A 64 -18.57 -22.05 -8.75
C GLY A 64 -18.16 -23.08 -7.69
N LYS A 65 -17.32 -24.03 -8.08
CA LYS A 65 -16.68 -24.99 -7.16
C LYS A 65 -15.45 -24.37 -6.48
N PRO A 66 -15.02 -24.89 -5.31
CA PRO A 66 -13.81 -24.40 -4.64
C PRO A 66 -12.55 -24.38 -5.51
N GLU A 67 -12.37 -25.41 -6.36
CA GLU A 67 -11.22 -25.50 -7.27
C GLU A 67 -11.27 -24.42 -8.36
N GLU A 68 -12.44 -24.19 -8.96
CA GLU A 68 -12.66 -23.15 -9.97
C GLU A 68 -12.38 -21.75 -9.39
N ARG A 69 -12.79 -21.50 -8.14
CA ARG A 69 -12.48 -20.24 -7.44
C ARG A 69 -10.97 -20.09 -7.19
N ALA A 70 -10.30 -21.16 -6.79
CA ALA A 70 -8.86 -21.12 -6.55
C ALA A 70 -8.08 -20.82 -7.84
N ASP A 71 -8.47 -21.42 -8.96
CA ASP A 71 -7.91 -21.13 -10.28
C ASP A 71 -8.18 -19.69 -10.72
N ALA A 72 -9.42 -19.21 -10.57
CA ALA A 72 -9.77 -17.82 -10.87
C ALA A 72 -8.95 -16.83 -10.03
N SER A 73 -8.75 -17.09 -8.74
CA SER A 73 -7.93 -16.26 -7.84
C SER A 73 -6.47 -16.19 -8.31
N ARG A 74 -5.89 -17.33 -8.70
CA ARG A 74 -4.52 -17.39 -9.24
C ARG A 74 -4.38 -16.61 -10.54
N HIS A 75 -5.31 -16.78 -11.48
CA HIS A 75 -5.28 -16.06 -12.76
C HIS A 75 -5.48 -14.56 -12.57
N LEU A 76 -6.40 -14.13 -11.71
CA LEU A 76 -6.59 -12.73 -11.39
C LEU A 76 -5.33 -12.11 -10.79
N ALA A 77 -4.71 -12.77 -9.80
CA ALA A 77 -3.47 -12.30 -9.19
C ALA A 77 -2.34 -12.17 -10.23
N ALA A 78 -2.19 -13.13 -11.14
CA ALA A 78 -1.21 -13.06 -12.22
C ALA A 78 -1.45 -11.87 -13.16
N ALA A 79 -2.71 -11.64 -13.57
CA ALA A 79 -3.08 -10.50 -14.41
C ALA A 79 -2.82 -9.15 -13.72
N LEU A 80 -3.16 -9.03 -12.43
CA LEU A 80 -2.91 -7.82 -11.63
C LEU A 80 -1.41 -7.51 -11.50
N ARG A 81 -0.57 -8.54 -11.30
CA ARG A 81 0.90 -8.35 -11.25
C ARG A 81 1.51 -7.92 -12.58
N GLY A 82 0.86 -8.22 -13.71
CA GLY A 82 1.29 -7.77 -15.03
C GLY A 82 0.88 -6.32 -15.37
N SER A 83 0.07 -5.69 -14.53
CA SER A 83 -0.45 -4.33 -14.76
C SER A 83 0.45 -3.27 -14.10
N THR A 84 0.52 -2.08 -14.71
CA THR A 84 1.20 -0.90 -14.12
C THR A 84 0.33 -0.17 -13.08
N LEU A 85 -0.93 -0.57 -12.92
CA LEU A 85 -1.87 0.07 -12.01
C LEU A 85 -1.71 -0.41 -10.55
N PHE A 86 -1.05 -1.55 -10.34
CA PHE A 86 -0.88 -2.16 -9.03
C PHE A 86 0.60 -2.32 -8.70
N SER A 87 0.99 -1.96 -7.49
CA SER A 87 2.36 -2.19 -6.99
C SER A 87 2.64 -3.66 -6.67
N GLY A 88 1.58 -4.46 -6.46
CA GLY A 88 1.67 -5.89 -6.21
C GLY A 88 0.30 -6.52 -5.97
N ALA A 89 0.24 -7.85 -6.04
CA ALA A 89 -0.94 -8.63 -5.67
C ALA A 89 -0.51 -9.87 -4.89
N VAL A 90 -1.07 -10.02 -3.68
CA VAL A 90 -0.79 -11.11 -2.75
C VAL A 90 -1.98 -12.06 -2.75
N ASN A 91 -1.76 -13.32 -3.14
CA ASN A 91 -2.80 -14.34 -3.24
C ASN A 91 -2.46 -15.60 -2.41
N GLY A 92 -1.60 -15.45 -1.39
CA GLY A 92 -1.14 -16.57 -0.56
C GLY A 92 -0.32 -17.62 -1.32
N ASP A 93 0.09 -17.32 -2.55
CA ASP A 93 0.89 -18.19 -3.39
C ASP A 93 2.37 -18.17 -3.02
N GLU A 94 3.05 -19.28 -3.32
CA GLU A 94 4.47 -19.49 -3.02
C GLU A 94 5.37 -18.46 -3.72
N ALA A 95 5.11 -18.12 -4.99
CA ALA A 95 5.91 -17.16 -5.75
C ALA A 95 5.91 -15.75 -5.14
N SER A 96 4.80 -15.34 -4.49
CA SER A 96 4.75 -14.08 -3.74
C SER A 96 5.58 -14.15 -2.47
N ARG A 97 5.57 -15.29 -1.77
CA ARG A 97 6.35 -15.53 -0.54
C ARG A 97 7.84 -15.64 -0.79
N GLU A 98 8.27 -16.28 -1.89
CA GLU A 98 9.69 -16.47 -2.21
C GLU A 98 10.42 -15.14 -2.41
N ARG A 99 9.79 -14.18 -3.10
CA ARG A 99 10.40 -12.86 -3.31
C ARG A 99 10.62 -12.11 -2.01
N ASP A 100 9.60 -12.05 -1.15
CA ASP A 100 9.69 -11.39 0.14
C ASP A 100 10.70 -12.11 1.05
N GLN A 101 10.67 -13.44 1.06
CA GLN A 101 11.60 -14.28 1.80
C GLN A 101 13.05 -14.03 1.37
N ALA A 102 13.32 -13.95 0.08
CA ALA A 102 14.67 -13.73 -0.44
C ALA A 102 15.26 -12.40 0.04
N VAL A 103 14.48 -11.32 0.02
CA VAL A 103 14.91 -10.01 0.51
C VAL A 103 15.18 -10.05 2.02
N LEU A 104 14.27 -10.63 2.80
CA LEU A 104 14.44 -10.76 4.24
C LEU A 104 15.67 -11.59 4.61
N LEU A 105 15.93 -12.67 3.88
CA LEU A 105 17.13 -13.47 4.05
C LEU A 105 18.39 -12.70 3.65
N ALA A 106 18.37 -11.95 2.56
CA ALA A 106 19.53 -11.16 2.13
C ALA A 106 19.92 -10.11 3.18
N GLU A 107 18.94 -9.38 3.71
CA GLU A 107 19.16 -8.25 4.64
C GLU A 107 19.12 -8.65 6.12
N ARG A 108 19.03 -9.95 6.42
CA ARG A 108 18.76 -10.50 7.76
C ARG A 108 19.60 -9.91 8.91
N TYR A 109 20.86 -9.57 8.67
CA TYR A 109 21.77 -9.03 9.70
C TYR A 109 21.56 -7.54 9.98
N VAL A 110 20.95 -6.81 9.04
CA VAL A 110 20.62 -5.38 9.20
C VAL A 110 19.27 -5.21 9.90
N LEU A 111 18.37 -6.18 9.76
CA LEU A 111 17.02 -6.12 10.29
C LEU A 111 16.95 -6.14 11.83
N SER A 112 17.94 -6.72 12.50
CA SER A 112 17.98 -6.77 13.97
C SER A 112 19.40 -6.95 14.49
N PRO A 113 19.84 -6.19 15.52
CA PRO A 113 21.13 -6.37 16.18
C PRO A 113 21.30 -7.77 16.80
N ALA A 114 20.19 -8.45 17.12
CA ALA A 114 20.21 -9.79 17.69
C ALA A 114 20.49 -10.88 16.63
N VAL A 115 20.29 -10.59 15.35
CA VAL A 115 20.50 -11.56 14.27
C VAL A 115 21.95 -11.49 13.83
N THR A 116 22.74 -12.45 14.29
CA THR A 116 24.18 -12.56 13.96
C THR A 116 24.45 -13.77 13.06
N PRO A 117 25.58 -13.82 12.33
CA PRO A 117 25.94 -14.99 11.54
C PRO A 117 25.95 -16.30 12.34
N ALA A 118 26.30 -16.25 13.62
CA ALA A 118 26.30 -17.41 14.53
C ALA A 118 24.93 -18.09 14.64
N HIS A 119 23.82 -17.34 14.55
CA HIS A 119 22.45 -17.91 14.61
C HIS A 119 22.14 -18.82 13.41
N PHE A 120 22.83 -18.63 12.28
CA PHE A 120 22.67 -19.46 11.08
C PHE A 120 23.79 -20.50 10.94
N SER A 121 24.59 -20.72 11.98
CA SER A 121 25.52 -21.86 12.06
C SER A 121 24.76 -23.13 12.42
N ALA A 122 25.33 -24.30 12.11
CA ALA A 122 24.71 -25.58 12.49
C ALA A 122 24.45 -25.70 14.00
N GLU A 123 25.36 -25.19 14.82
CA GLU A 123 25.21 -25.16 16.28
C GLU A 123 24.06 -24.22 16.71
N GLY A 124 24.04 -22.99 16.19
CA GLY A 124 22.99 -22.02 16.48
C GLY A 124 21.60 -22.47 16.03
N LEU A 125 21.50 -23.15 14.89
CA LEU A 125 20.25 -23.75 14.39
C LEU A 125 19.77 -24.89 15.30
N HIS A 126 20.65 -25.79 15.73
CA HIS A 126 20.28 -26.84 16.70
C HIS A 126 19.80 -26.24 18.03
N GLU A 127 20.49 -25.23 18.54
CA GLU A 127 20.13 -24.56 19.79
C GLU A 127 18.79 -23.81 19.69
N ALA A 128 18.48 -23.23 18.53
CA ALA A 128 17.21 -22.55 18.27
C ALA A 128 16.03 -23.53 18.17
N ILE A 129 16.19 -24.61 17.41
CA ILE A 129 15.15 -25.64 17.23
C ILE A 129 14.88 -26.35 18.55
N ALA A 130 15.92 -26.67 19.33
CA ALA A 130 15.77 -27.32 20.64
C ALA A 130 15.05 -26.45 21.69
N ARG A 131 14.94 -25.13 21.46
CA ARG A 131 14.25 -24.18 22.33
C ARG A 131 12.77 -23.95 21.99
N THR A 132 12.30 -24.51 20.87
CA THR A 132 10.91 -24.38 20.40
C THR A 132 10.06 -25.51 20.95
#